data_AF-A0A1Y2UVR6-F1
#
_entry.id   AF-A0A1Y2UVR6-F1
#
_cell.length_a   1.000
_cell.length_b   1.000
_cell.length_c   1.000
_cell.angle_alpha   90.00
_cell.angle_beta   90.00
_cell.angle_gamma   90.00
#
_symmetry.space_group_name_H-M   'P 1'
#
loop_
_entity.id
_entity.type
_entity.pdbx_description
1 polymer ?
#
loop_
_entity_poly.entity_id
_entity_poly.type
_entity_poly.pdbx_seq_one_letter_code
_entity_poly.pdbx_strand_id
1 'polypeptide(L)'
;MPSSNYCSDQPSDPFAITAEPDISGLGVLVGFLSTAYIILAIIIVYYVVGYDPTLNPFRTTEQDTLIWTRPNPFDQLVLKVARRILCIDPLQWQAYRKDGRLAAAFDKCAINIADIQIVNGLGILITGSVLLQQRLSALHWKMIVYLGWFSCITNLSALTFLRSYLIRNPFERVWRLGSTFVLLIGLTVALIPTGHFFWVSGYLKNSLDAAPSAYAICYFNTDFKETYSGSYAGKNAMILSILLLIFSYMVKLFKVHRGFGYHRLKTSSVSAFTVEKCLKSAAVFQRLIGSTSFLERSASNMMVAAHFVVCIWIDIYSSMASDIFWLTVSLAWGTLRIAELRAVLKDASFFTHEDDSGWSFGQILPVLLIAGPILILVRAGREAFVPDSHRHIQESIVETSNSNAVEAAVVLEHDVEPHTREPGTSTEANALHSGDQETCWILNPSQFTEYYETSQWMCWAPVV
;
A
#
# COMPACT_ATOMS: atom_id res chain seq x y z
N MET A 1 -1.50 35.52 -19.49
CA MET A 1 -0.35 35.84 -18.60
C MET A 1 -0.46 37.30 -18.15
N PRO A 2 -0.82 37.55 -16.88
CA PRO A 2 -0.64 38.84 -16.21
C PRO A 2 0.38 38.75 -15.05
N SER A 3 1.42 37.91 -15.16
CA SER A 3 2.27 37.50 -14.03
C SER A 3 3.42 38.45 -13.66
N SER A 4 3.84 39.39 -14.51
CA SER A 4 5.05 40.19 -14.23
C SER A 4 4.86 41.27 -13.16
N ASN A 5 3.66 41.85 -13.03
CA ASN A 5 3.44 42.93 -12.06
C ASN A 5 3.30 42.43 -10.62
N TYR A 6 2.80 41.20 -10.41
CA TYR A 6 2.62 40.63 -9.08
C TYR A 6 3.92 40.23 -8.41
N CYS A 7 4.92 39.81 -9.19
CA CYS A 7 6.18 39.35 -8.63
C CYS A 7 7.11 40.48 -8.20
N SER A 8 6.90 41.69 -8.74
CA SER A 8 7.58 42.91 -8.32
C SER A 8 6.92 43.55 -7.09
N ASP A 9 5.65 43.26 -6.83
CA ASP A 9 4.80 43.87 -5.80
C ASP A 9 4.51 42.87 -4.66
N GLN A 10 5.57 42.36 -4.03
CA GLN A 10 5.46 41.41 -2.92
C GLN A 10 5.00 42.10 -1.63
N PRO A 11 4.29 41.39 -0.72
CA PRO A 11 3.97 41.92 0.60
C PRO A 11 5.23 42.37 1.34
N SER A 12 5.19 43.56 1.92
CA SER A 12 6.31 44.12 2.69
C SER A 12 6.51 43.41 4.02
N ASP A 13 5.43 42.89 4.62
CA ASP A 13 5.46 42.09 5.83
C ASP A 13 5.44 40.58 5.49
N PRO A 14 6.48 39.81 5.87
CA PRO A 14 6.51 38.36 5.65
C PRO A 14 5.40 37.59 6.39
N PHE A 15 4.70 38.22 7.34
CA PHE A 15 3.62 37.62 8.14
C PHE A 15 2.22 38.09 7.77
N ALA A 16 2.07 39.05 6.87
CA ALA A 16 0.76 39.51 6.41
C ALA A 16 0.09 38.46 5.50
N ILE A 17 -0.40 37.38 6.13
CA ILE A 17 -1.12 36.29 5.49
C ILE A 17 -2.61 36.49 5.78
N THR A 18 -3.40 36.64 4.72
CA THR A 18 -4.87 36.67 4.82
C THR A 18 -5.39 35.29 5.24
N ALA A 19 -6.30 35.27 6.19
CA ALA A 19 -7.01 34.06 6.61
C ALA A 19 -7.80 33.41 5.46
N GLU A 20 -7.56 32.11 5.23
CA GLU A 20 -8.22 31.30 4.19
C GLU A 20 -8.70 29.96 4.77
N PRO A 21 -9.79 29.98 5.57
CA PRO A 21 -10.27 28.82 6.31
C PRO A 21 -10.68 27.65 5.39
N ASP A 22 -11.03 27.91 4.13
CA ASP A 22 -11.35 26.86 3.15
C ASP A 22 -10.12 26.08 2.65
N ILE A 23 -8.90 26.49 3.02
CA ILE A 23 -7.65 25.83 2.66
C ILE A 23 -6.92 25.34 3.91
N SER A 24 -6.66 26.23 4.87
CA SER A 24 -5.88 25.95 6.07
C SER A 24 -6.71 25.37 7.22
N GLY A 25 -8.04 25.37 7.06
CA GLY A 25 -9.01 24.97 8.06
C GLY A 25 -8.89 23.53 8.53
N LEU A 26 -9.26 23.31 9.78
CA LEU A 26 -9.13 22.01 10.43
C LEU A 26 -10.02 20.96 9.75
N GLY A 27 -11.22 21.32 9.31
CA GLY A 27 -12.13 20.38 8.64
C GLY A 27 -11.57 19.83 7.32
N VAL A 28 -10.93 20.67 6.50
CA VAL A 28 -10.29 20.22 5.25
C VAL A 28 -9.14 19.25 5.56
N LEU A 29 -8.27 19.60 6.52
CA LEU A 29 -7.17 18.74 6.95
C LEU A 29 -7.69 17.39 7.46
N VAL A 30 -8.67 17.39 8.36
CA VAL A 30 -9.30 16.18 8.89
C VAL A 30 -9.88 15.35 7.74
N GLY A 31 -10.54 15.99 6.77
CA GLY A 31 -11.06 15.36 5.56
C GLY A 31 -10.04 14.50 4.82
N PHE A 32 -8.92 15.11 4.42
CA PHE A 32 -7.89 14.44 3.61
C PHE A 32 -7.02 13.46 4.43
N LEU A 33 -6.63 13.85 5.65
CA LEU A 33 -5.76 13.02 6.48
C LEU A 33 -6.51 11.78 6.96
N SER A 34 -7.75 11.94 7.45
CA SER A 34 -8.51 10.81 7.99
C SER A 34 -8.75 9.75 6.94
N THR A 35 -9.07 10.12 5.69
CA THR A 35 -9.23 9.11 4.62
C THR A 35 -7.95 8.34 4.34
N ALA A 36 -6.79 8.99 4.38
CA ALA A 36 -5.50 8.35 4.16
C ALA A 36 -5.15 7.38 5.30
N TYR A 37 -5.42 7.77 6.55
CA TYR A 37 -5.21 6.91 7.72
C TYR A 37 -6.23 5.77 7.80
N ILE A 38 -7.50 6.00 7.46
CA ILE A 38 -8.54 4.96 7.42
C ILE A 38 -8.16 3.88 6.40
N ILE A 39 -7.74 4.26 5.19
CA ILE A 39 -7.37 3.26 4.19
C ILE A 39 -6.10 2.50 4.59
N LEU A 40 -5.12 3.17 5.20
CA LEU A 40 -3.94 2.50 5.74
C LEU A 40 -4.33 1.50 6.84
N ALA A 41 -5.24 1.88 7.74
CA ALA A 41 -5.75 0.99 8.77
C ALA A 41 -6.47 -0.22 8.18
N ILE A 42 -7.33 -0.04 7.17
CA ILE A 42 -7.99 -1.14 6.45
C ILE A 42 -6.95 -2.09 5.86
N ILE A 43 -5.88 -1.56 5.23
CA ILE A 43 -4.82 -2.38 4.64
C ILE A 43 -4.05 -3.16 5.71
N ILE A 44 -3.72 -2.54 6.84
CA ILE A 44 -3.02 -3.19 7.94
C ILE A 44 -3.89 -4.30 8.54
N VAL A 45 -5.16 -4.03 8.81
CA VAL A 45 -6.12 -5.03 9.32
C VAL A 45 -6.27 -6.18 8.33
N TYR A 46 -6.45 -5.88 7.04
CA TYR A 46 -6.49 -6.91 6.02
C TYR A 46 -5.20 -7.70 5.92
N TYR A 47 -4.04 -7.06 6.01
CA TYR A 47 -2.75 -7.75 5.96
C TYR A 47 -2.60 -8.74 7.12
N VAL A 48 -2.87 -8.30 8.34
CA VAL A 48 -2.73 -9.16 9.52
C VAL A 48 -3.77 -10.27 9.54
N VAL A 49 -5.04 -9.94 9.30
CA VAL A 49 -6.19 -10.82 9.54
C VAL A 49 -6.61 -11.59 8.28
N GLY A 50 -6.61 -10.97 7.10
CA GLY A 50 -7.15 -11.57 5.88
C GLY A 50 -6.11 -12.13 4.92
N TYR A 51 -4.92 -11.53 4.85
CA TYR A 51 -3.96 -11.79 3.79
C TYR A 51 -3.33 -13.18 3.90
N ASP A 52 -3.25 -13.85 2.75
CA ASP A 52 -2.65 -15.16 2.60
C ASP A 52 -1.52 -15.08 1.56
N PRO A 53 -0.25 -15.26 1.99
CA PRO A 53 0.89 -15.20 1.08
C PRO A 53 0.97 -16.42 0.14
N THR A 54 0.17 -17.47 0.37
CA THR A 54 0.15 -18.69 -0.46
C THR A 54 -0.81 -18.61 -1.64
N LEU A 55 -1.71 -17.62 -1.65
CA LEU A 55 -2.66 -17.43 -2.74
C LEU A 55 -2.00 -16.72 -3.92
N ASN A 56 -2.37 -17.14 -5.14
CA ASN A 56 -1.92 -16.48 -6.36
C ASN A 56 -2.43 -15.02 -6.41
N PRO A 57 -1.56 -14.00 -6.49
CA PRO A 57 -1.98 -12.60 -6.55
C PRO A 57 -2.76 -12.23 -7.82
N PHE A 58 -2.73 -13.06 -8.87
CA PHE A 58 -3.43 -12.86 -10.15
C PHE A 58 -4.70 -13.71 -10.29
N ARG A 59 -5.24 -14.21 -9.18
CA ARG A 59 -6.46 -15.03 -9.15
C ARG A 59 -7.62 -14.35 -9.89
N THR A 60 -8.15 -15.02 -10.90
CA THR A 60 -9.28 -14.54 -11.72
C THR A 60 -10.64 -14.88 -11.12
N THR A 61 -10.75 -16.01 -10.42
CA THR A 61 -12.01 -16.49 -9.83
C THR A 61 -11.84 -16.82 -8.35
N GLU A 62 -12.85 -16.58 -7.50
CA GLU A 62 -12.82 -16.99 -6.07
C GLU A 62 -12.73 -18.52 -5.85
N GLN A 63 -12.81 -19.30 -6.93
CA GLN A 63 -12.63 -20.76 -6.95
C GLN A 63 -11.26 -21.22 -7.48
N ASP A 64 -10.41 -20.32 -8.00
CA ASP A 64 -9.04 -20.66 -8.44
C ASP A 64 -8.13 -20.90 -7.22
N THR A 65 -8.32 -21.98 -6.48
CA THR A 65 -7.53 -22.33 -5.28
C THR A 65 -6.14 -22.86 -5.64
N LEU A 66 -5.59 -22.42 -6.77
CA LEU A 66 -4.29 -22.89 -7.24
C LEU A 66 -3.23 -22.35 -6.28
N ILE A 67 -2.81 -23.22 -5.36
CA ILE A 67 -1.83 -22.94 -4.33
C ILE A 67 -0.54 -22.55 -5.04
N TRP A 68 -0.04 -21.37 -4.73
CA TRP A 68 1.19 -20.89 -5.31
C TRP A 68 2.35 -21.69 -4.73
N THR A 69 3.13 -22.36 -5.59
CA THR A 69 4.19 -23.30 -5.17
C THR A 69 5.32 -22.66 -4.37
N ARG A 70 5.45 -21.32 -4.37
CA ARG A 70 6.46 -20.58 -3.58
C ARG A 70 5.93 -19.24 -3.04
N PRO A 71 5.27 -19.22 -1.86
CA PRO A 71 4.83 -18.00 -1.20
C PRO A 71 6.00 -17.05 -0.93
N ASN A 72 5.71 -15.75 -0.79
CA ASN A 72 6.76 -14.77 -0.48
C ASN A 72 7.32 -15.01 0.94
N PRO A 73 8.63 -15.33 1.09
CA PRO A 73 9.20 -15.62 2.41
C PRO A 73 9.18 -14.40 3.33
N PHE A 74 9.29 -13.19 2.78
CA PHE A 74 9.26 -11.95 3.56
C PHE A 74 7.89 -11.73 4.21
N ASP A 75 6.80 -11.90 3.45
CA ASP A 75 5.45 -11.76 4.00
C ASP A 75 5.15 -12.85 5.03
N GLN A 76 5.62 -14.08 4.84
CA GLN A 76 5.46 -15.14 5.84
C GLN A 76 6.13 -14.81 7.16
N LEU A 77 7.37 -14.30 7.11
CA LEU A 77 8.11 -13.90 8.30
C LEU A 77 7.37 -12.78 9.05
N VAL A 78 7.00 -11.72 8.35
CA VAL A 78 6.33 -10.55 8.94
C VAL A 78 4.97 -10.95 9.53
N LEU A 79 4.16 -11.74 8.81
CA LEU A 79 2.86 -12.20 9.31
C LEU A 79 2.99 -13.08 10.55
N LYS A 80 3.98 -13.99 10.58
CA LYS A 80 4.21 -14.86 11.74
C LYS A 80 4.55 -14.04 12.98
N VAL A 81 5.40 -13.03 12.84
CA VAL A 81 5.75 -12.11 13.92
C VAL A 81 4.53 -11.27 14.32
N ALA A 82 3.83 -10.66 13.37
CA ALA A 82 2.69 -9.79 13.63
C ALA A 82 1.53 -10.53 14.33
N ARG A 83 1.13 -11.70 13.83
CA ARG A 83 0.05 -12.52 14.42
C ARG A 83 0.41 -13.04 15.81
N ARG A 84 1.69 -13.35 16.04
CA ARG A 84 2.18 -13.74 17.37
C ARG A 84 2.10 -12.58 18.36
N ILE A 85 2.53 -11.38 17.96
CA ILE A 85 2.46 -10.18 18.80
C ILE A 85 1.01 -9.80 19.13
N LEU A 86 0.11 -9.97 18.16
CA LEU A 86 -1.31 -9.63 18.30
C LEU A 86 -2.16 -10.77 18.88
N CYS A 87 -1.54 -11.89 19.29
CA CYS A 87 -2.21 -13.06 19.88
C CYS A 87 -3.43 -13.55 19.06
N ILE A 88 -3.34 -13.53 17.73
CA ILE A 88 -4.45 -13.93 16.86
C ILE A 88 -4.44 -15.45 16.73
N ASP A 89 -5.52 -16.10 17.21
CA ASP A 89 -5.67 -17.54 17.13
C ASP A 89 -5.91 -18.00 15.67
N PRO A 90 -5.21 -19.07 15.21
CA PRO A 90 -5.38 -19.60 13.85
C PRO A 90 -6.82 -20.06 13.52
N LEU A 91 -7.57 -20.48 14.54
CA LEU A 91 -8.96 -20.93 14.41
C LEU A 91 -9.93 -19.75 14.19
N GLN A 92 -9.75 -18.65 14.92
CA GLN A 92 -10.53 -17.42 14.72
C GLN A 92 -10.25 -16.81 13.33
N TRP A 93 -9.00 -16.91 12.88
CA TRP A 93 -8.59 -16.52 11.52
C TRP A 93 -9.32 -17.31 10.42
N GLN A 94 -9.48 -18.63 10.59
CA GLN A 94 -10.22 -19.46 9.64
C GLN A 94 -11.73 -19.15 9.63
N ALA A 95 -12.32 -18.82 10.78
CA ALA A 95 -13.72 -18.39 10.87
C ALA A 95 -13.93 -17.05 10.15
N TYR A 96 -13.06 -16.06 10.39
CA TYR A 96 -13.09 -14.76 9.73
C TYR A 96 -13.05 -14.84 8.21
N ARG A 97 -12.25 -15.77 7.67
CA ARG A 97 -12.14 -16.01 6.23
C ARG A 97 -13.45 -16.54 5.61
N LYS A 98 -14.22 -17.34 6.36
CA LYS A 98 -15.43 -18.00 5.83
C LYS A 98 -16.59 -17.02 5.65
N ASP A 99 -16.70 -16.00 6.50
CA ASP A 99 -17.88 -15.13 6.48
C ASP A 99 -17.90 -14.17 5.30
N GLY A 100 -16.76 -13.80 4.70
CA GLY A 100 -16.63 -13.04 3.43
C GLY A 100 -17.22 -11.61 3.40
N ARG A 101 -18.22 -11.32 4.24
CA ARG A 101 -19.00 -10.08 4.31
C ARG A 101 -18.14 -8.89 4.71
N LEU A 102 -17.26 -9.07 5.70
CA LEU A 102 -16.38 -7.99 6.14
C LEU A 102 -15.30 -7.66 5.08
N ALA A 103 -14.76 -8.66 4.41
CA ALA A 103 -13.83 -8.46 3.30
C ALA A 103 -14.51 -7.68 2.15
N ALA A 104 -15.74 -8.07 1.77
CA ALA A 104 -16.52 -7.35 0.77
C ALA A 104 -16.85 -5.90 1.20
N ALA A 105 -17.04 -5.65 2.50
CA ALA A 105 -17.25 -4.31 3.02
C ALA A 105 -15.98 -3.46 2.97
N PHE A 106 -14.80 -4.03 3.27
CA PHE A 106 -13.53 -3.35 3.11
C PHE A 106 -13.24 -2.99 1.65
N ASP A 107 -13.53 -3.89 0.71
CA ASP A 107 -13.42 -3.61 -0.73
C ASP A 107 -14.29 -2.40 -1.13
N LYS A 108 -15.58 -2.43 -0.77
CA LYS A 108 -16.52 -1.34 -1.05
C LYS A 108 -16.11 -0.02 -0.39
N CYS A 109 -15.64 -0.08 0.85
CA CYS A 109 -15.18 1.09 1.59
C CYS A 109 -13.93 1.70 0.95
N ALA A 110 -12.93 0.88 0.64
CA ALA A 110 -11.69 1.33 0.01
C ALA A 110 -11.93 1.93 -1.38
N ILE A 111 -12.82 1.32 -2.18
CA ILE A 111 -13.27 1.88 -3.46
C ILE A 111 -13.87 3.27 -3.28
N ASN A 112 -14.84 3.41 -2.36
CA ASN A 112 -15.53 4.68 -2.12
C ASN A 112 -14.57 5.77 -1.62
N ILE A 113 -13.69 5.45 -0.67
CA ILE A 113 -12.67 6.39 -0.18
C ILE A 113 -11.78 6.88 -1.32
N ALA A 114 -11.31 5.96 -2.17
CA ALA A 114 -10.44 6.31 -3.29
C ALA A 114 -11.15 7.21 -4.31
N ASP A 115 -12.39 6.89 -4.70
CA ASP A 115 -13.15 7.67 -5.69
C ASP A 115 -13.43 9.10 -5.21
N ILE A 116 -13.84 9.25 -3.95
CA ILE A 116 -14.02 10.56 -3.32
C ILE A 116 -12.70 11.33 -3.30
N GLN A 117 -11.60 10.67 -2.92
CA GLN A 117 -10.31 11.33 -2.79
C GLN A 117 -9.69 11.73 -4.12
N ILE A 118 -9.90 10.98 -5.21
CA ILE A 118 -9.49 11.40 -6.56
C ILE A 118 -10.14 12.74 -6.92
N VAL A 119 -11.46 12.84 -6.75
CA VAL A 119 -12.21 14.05 -7.09
C VAL A 119 -11.79 15.21 -6.20
N ASN A 120 -11.68 14.99 -4.88
CA ASN A 120 -11.24 16.02 -3.94
C ASN A 120 -9.80 16.48 -4.20
N GLY A 121 -8.89 15.54 -4.51
CA GLY A 121 -7.48 15.82 -4.82
C GLY A 121 -7.32 16.61 -6.12
N LEU A 122 -8.05 16.25 -7.17
CA LEU A 122 -8.06 17.02 -8.42
C LEU A 122 -8.71 18.39 -8.20
N GLY A 123 -9.82 18.44 -7.47
CA GLY A 123 -10.53 19.67 -7.14
C GLY A 123 -9.64 20.65 -6.39
N ILE A 124 -8.93 20.24 -5.33
CA ILE A 124 -8.08 21.13 -4.55
C ILE A 124 -6.89 21.65 -5.38
N LEU A 125 -6.30 20.83 -6.26
CA LEU A 125 -5.22 21.27 -7.15
C LEU A 125 -5.71 22.22 -8.24
N ILE A 126 -6.88 21.96 -8.83
CA ILE A 126 -7.50 22.83 -9.84
C ILE A 126 -7.88 24.18 -9.21
N THR A 127 -8.61 24.16 -8.09
CA THR A 127 -9.00 25.36 -7.36
C THR A 127 -7.77 26.14 -6.90
N GLY A 128 -6.76 25.47 -6.34
CA GLY A 128 -5.49 26.09 -5.98
C GLY A 128 -4.83 26.77 -7.17
N SER A 129 -4.85 26.16 -8.35
CA SER A 129 -4.27 26.73 -9.57
C SER A 129 -5.01 27.97 -10.07
N VAL A 130 -6.33 28.04 -9.86
CA VAL A 130 -7.13 29.25 -10.13
C VAL A 130 -6.79 30.34 -9.11
N LEU A 131 -6.74 29.99 -7.82
CA LEU A 131 -6.41 30.93 -6.74
C LEU A 131 -4.98 31.48 -6.83
N LEU A 132 -4.04 30.71 -7.39
CA LEU A 132 -2.68 31.22 -7.69
C LEU A 132 -2.70 32.50 -8.54
N GLN A 133 -3.65 32.62 -9.48
CA GLN A 133 -3.79 33.81 -10.32
C GLN A 133 -4.34 35.00 -9.55
N GLN A 134 -5.00 34.74 -8.41
CA GLN A 134 -5.64 35.72 -7.53
C GLN A 134 -4.79 36.02 -6.29
N ARG A 135 -3.45 35.94 -6.41
CA ARG A 135 -2.49 36.30 -5.35
C ARG A 135 -2.50 35.39 -4.11
N LEU A 136 -2.63 34.07 -4.31
CA LEU A 136 -2.49 33.09 -3.23
C LEU A 136 -1.08 33.10 -2.61
N SER A 137 -1.01 33.16 -1.28
CA SER A 137 0.24 33.09 -0.50
C SER A 137 0.96 31.74 -0.63
N ALA A 138 2.28 31.75 -0.44
CA ALA A 138 3.15 30.58 -0.48
C ALA A 138 2.79 29.54 0.58
N LEU A 139 2.41 29.98 1.78
CA LEU A 139 1.98 29.09 2.86
C LEU A 139 0.72 28.30 2.46
N HIS A 140 -0.32 29.00 2.01
CA HIS A 140 -1.57 28.37 1.58
C HIS A 140 -1.37 27.45 0.38
N TRP A 141 -0.54 27.85 -0.59
CA TRP A 141 -0.17 26.97 -1.70
C TRP A 141 0.49 25.67 -1.22
N LYS A 142 1.48 25.77 -0.33
CA LYS A 142 2.17 24.59 0.20
C LYS A 142 1.21 23.68 0.97
N MET A 143 0.20 24.22 1.67
CA MET A 143 -0.87 23.44 2.28
C MET A 143 -1.70 22.68 1.24
N ILE A 144 -2.15 23.34 0.17
CA ILE A 144 -2.88 22.70 -0.95
C ILE A 144 -2.08 21.53 -1.54
N VAL A 145 -0.78 21.72 -1.76
CA VAL A 145 0.11 20.68 -2.29
C VAL A 145 0.11 19.45 -1.37
N TYR A 146 0.23 19.62 -0.05
CA TYR A 146 0.19 18.48 0.86
C TYR A 146 -1.20 17.87 1.01
N LEU A 147 -2.29 18.62 0.89
CA LEU A 147 -3.64 18.04 0.78
C LEU A 147 -3.74 17.13 -0.45
N GLY A 148 -3.25 17.59 -1.60
CA GLY A 148 -3.12 16.78 -2.82
C GLY A 148 -2.24 15.54 -2.62
N TRP A 149 -1.16 15.65 -1.84
CA TRP A 149 -0.32 14.52 -1.44
C TRP A 149 -1.11 13.43 -0.71
N PHE A 150 -1.90 13.79 0.31
CA PHE A 150 -2.71 12.82 1.05
C PHE A 150 -3.76 12.14 0.16
N SER A 151 -4.36 12.87 -0.77
CA SER A 151 -5.24 12.27 -1.78
C SER A 151 -4.48 11.27 -2.68
N CYS A 152 -3.28 11.63 -3.16
CA CYS A 152 -2.46 10.73 -3.97
C CYS A 152 -2.05 9.47 -3.20
N ILE A 153 -1.60 9.60 -1.94
CA ILE A 153 -1.26 8.47 -1.07
C ILE A 153 -2.47 7.58 -0.79
N THR A 154 -3.66 8.16 -0.58
CA THR A 154 -4.89 7.40 -0.40
C THR A 154 -5.17 6.51 -1.62
N ASN A 155 -5.00 7.06 -2.83
CA ASN A 155 -5.16 6.33 -4.08
C ASN A 155 -4.10 5.25 -4.29
N LEU A 156 -2.84 5.51 -3.98
CA LEU A 156 -1.77 4.52 -4.02
C LEU A 156 -1.98 3.38 -3.00
N SER A 157 -2.55 3.72 -1.85
CA SER A 157 -2.95 2.75 -0.82
C SER A 157 -4.08 1.86 -1.33
N ALA A 158 -5.13 2.46 -1.91
CA ALA A 158 -6.23 1.74 -2.52
C ALA A 158 -5.76 0.78 -3.63
N LEU A 159 -4.82 1.17 -4.49
CA LEU A 159 -4.25 0.30 -5.52
C LEU A 159 -3.51 -0.91 -4.95
N THR A 160 -2.89 -0.76 -3.78
CA THR A 160 -2.21 -1.87 -3.08
C THR A 160 -3.24 -2.87 -2.56
N PHE A 161 -4.29 -2.36 -1.92
CA PHE A 161 -5.36 -3.17 -1.34
C PHE A 161 -6.20 -3.88 -2.40
N LEU A 162 -6.71 -3.12 -3.37
CA LEU A 162 -7.66 -3.57 -4.38
C LEU A 162 -6.99 -4.32 -5.54
N ARG A 163 -5.70 -4.67 -5.43
CA ARG A 163 -4.95 -5.29 -6.54
C ARG A 163 -5.68 -6.49 -7.14
N SER A 164 -6.15 -7.41 -6.30
CA SER A 164 -6.88 -8.61 -6.76
C SER A 164 -8.23 -8.27 -7.39
N TYR A 165 -8.93 -7.26 -6.84
CA TYR A 165 -10.19 -6.76 -7.40
C TYR A 165 -10.00 -6.13 -8.79
N LEU A 166 -9.00 -5.27 -8.95
CA LEU A 166 -8.71 -4.56 -10.21
C LEU A 166 -8.18 -5.49 -11.31
N ILE A 167 -7.56 -6.61 -10.95
CA ILE A 167 -7.16 -7.64 -11.92
C ILE A 167 -8.39 -8.32 -12.54
N ARG A 168 -9.51 -8.41 -11.81
CA ARG A 168 -10.78 -8.95 -12.30
C ARG A 168 -11.60 -7.91 -13.08
N ASN A 169 -11.50 -6.63 -12.68
CA ASN A 169 -12.24 -5.53 -13.28
C ASN A 169 -11.33 -4.59 -14.10
N PRO A 170 -11.06 -4.91 -15.40
CA PRO A 170 -10.09 -4.17 -16.20
C PRO A 170 -10.50 -2.72 -16.49
N PHE A 171 -11.80 -2.43 -16.60
CA PHE A 171 -12.30 -1.06 -16.81
C PHE A 171 -12.00 -0.17 -15.61
N GLU A 172 -12.39 -0.61 -14.41
CA GLU A 172 -12.09 0.12 -13.16
C GLU A 172 -10.58 0.29 -12.94
N ARG A 173 -9.78 -0.71 -13.31
CA ARG A 173 -8.33 -0.63 -13.26
C ARG A 173 -7.78 0.50 -14.12
N VAL A 174 -8.21 0.59 -15.38
CA VAL A 174 -7.73 1.65 -16.30
C VAL A 174 -8.17 3.02 -15.82
N TRP A 175 -9.43 3.17 -15.41
CA TRP A 175 -9.95 4.42 -14.87
C TRP A 175 -9.17 4.88 -13.63
N ARG A 176 -8.94 3.99 -12.66
CA ARG A 176 -8.22 4.32 -11.42
C ARG A 176 -6.75 4.62 -11.65
N LEU A 177 -6.06 3.84 -12.49
CA LEU A 177 -4.67 4.12 -12.84
C LEU A 177 -4.54 5.44 -13.58
N GLY A 178 -5.41 5.70 -14.57
CA GLY A 178 -5.42 6.93 -15.35
C GLY A 178 -5.69 8.17 -14.49
N SER A 179 -6.73 8.13 -13.66
CA SER A 179 -7.08 9.26 -12.77
C SER A 179 -6.00 9.52 -11.71
N THR A 180 -5.43 8.48 -11.10
CA THR A 180 -4.30 8.62 -10.16
C THR A 180 -3.07 9.19 -10.86
N PHE A 181 -2.82 8.82 -12.12
CA PHE A 181 -1.73 9.39 -12.92
C PHE A 181 -1.93 10.87 -13.22
N VAL A 182 -3.14 11.30 -13.57
CA VAL A 182 -3.47 12.72 -13.76
C VAL A 182 -3.27 13.50 -12.47
N LEU A 183 -3.73 12.97 -11.34
CA LEU A 183 -3.50 13.56 -10.02
C LEU A 183 -2.00 13.67 -9.69
N LEU A 184 -1.21 12.64 -10.01
CA LEU A 184 0.24 12.62 -9.81
C LEU A 184 0.95 13.68 -10.65
N ILE A 185 0.56 13.88 -11.91
CA ILE A 185 1.13 14.93 -12.77
C ILE A 185 0.82 16.31 -12.16
N GLY A 186 -0.44 16.56 -11.83
CA GLY A 186 -0.85 17.82 -11.20
C GLY A 186 -0.08 18.10 -9.91
N LEU A 187 0.06 17.08 -9.06
CA LEU A 187 0.80 17.19 -7.80
C LEU A 187 2.31 17.41 -8.01
N THR A 188 2.92 16.76 -9.01
CA THR A 188 4.34 16.93 -9.33
C THR A 188 4.62 18.37 -9.79
N VAL A 189 3.75 18.92 -10.65
CA VAL A 189 3.83 20.33 -11.06
C VAL A 189 3.65 21.25 -9.85
N ALA A 190 2.70 20.92 -8.96
CA ALA A 190 2.41 21.75 -7.81
C ALA A 190 3.53 21.77 -6.75
N LEU A 191 4.33 20.71 -6.69
CA LEU A 191 5.51 20.61 -5.81
C LEU A 191 6.67 21.53 -6.24
N ILE A 192 6.78 21.93 -7.51
CA ILE A 192 7.92 22.72 -8.04
C ILE A 192 8.24 23.99 -7.20
N PRO A 193 7.29 24.90 -6.93
CA PRO A 193 7.58 26.10 -6.15
C PRO A 193 7.88 25.79 -4.66
N THR A 194 7.49 24.62 -4.15
CA THR A 194 7.68 24.27 -2.73
C THR A 194 9.14 24.09 -2.34
N GLY A 195 10.05 23.90 -3.31
CA GLY A 195 11.48 23.86 -3.06
C GLY A 195 12.03 25.16 -2.47
N HIS A 196 11.41 26.30 -2.78
CA HIS A 196 11.77 27.62 -2.24
C HIS A 196 11.15 27.90 -0.86
N PHE A 197 10.20 27.08 -0.45
CA PHE A 197 9.36 27.30 0.73
C PHE A 197 9.88 26.52 1.93
N PHE A 198 10.97 26.99 2.53
CA PHE A 198 11.53 26.41 3.74
C PHE A 198 11.43 27.39 4.92
N TRP A 199 10.62 27.04 5.92
CA TRP A 199 10.35 27.87 7.10
C TRP A 199 10.46 27.02 8.35
N VAL A 200 11.07 27.58 9.40
CA VAL A 200 11.17 26.95 10.72
C VAL A 200 10.46 27.85 11.73
N SER A 201 9.54 27.28 12.51
CA SER A 201 8.81 27.99 13.57
C SER A 201 9.79 28.63 14.57
N GLY A 202 9.48 29.84 15.02
CA GLY A 202 10.34 30.63 15.91
C GLY A 202 11.52 31.36 15.26
N TYR A 203 11.88 31.09 14.00
CA TYR A 203 13.03 31.74 13.31
C TYR A 203 12.66 32.25 11.90
N LEU A 204 11.55 32.99 11.79
CA LEU A 204 11.03 33.47 10.50
C LEU A 204 11.69 34.76 9.96
N LYS A 205 12.59 35.40 10.72
CA LYS A 205 13.09 36.75 10.39
C LYS A 205 14.42 36.79 9.61
N ASN A 206 15.09 35.65 9.46
CA ASN A 206 16.42 35.60 8.85
C ASN A 206 16.39 34.91 7.48
N SER A 207 16.75 35.66 6.44
CA SER A 207 17.20 35.15 5.12
C SER A 207 16.37 34.01 4.51
N LEU A 208 15.09 34.26 4.30
CA LEU A 208 14.18 33.34 3.61
C LEU A 208 14.27 33.56 2.09
N ASP A 209 14.39 32.47 1.31
CA ASP A 209 14.33 32.52 -0.16
C ASP A 209 12.91 32.95 -0.64
N ALA A 210 11.90 32.59 0.16
CA ALA A 210 10.51 33.02 0.00
C ALA A 210 9.86 33.25 1.36
N ALA A 211 9.19 34.39 1.55
CA ALA A 211 8.37 34.62 2.75
C ALA A 211 7.08 33.79 2.70
N PRO A 212 6.50 33.39 3.86
CA PRO A 212 5.21 32.69 3.91
C PRO A 212 4.05 33.46 3.24
N SER A 213 4.04 34.80 3.35
CA SER A 213 3.06 35.69 2.71
C SER A 213 3.31 35.91 1.21
N ALA A 214 4.51 35.58 0.70
CA ALA A 214 4.87 35.84 -0.68
C ALA A 214 3.95 35.11 -1.67
N TYR A 215 3.72 35.70 -2.85
CA TYR A 215 2.83 35.07 -3.84
C TYR A 215 3.48 33.85 -4.49
N ALA A 216 2.84 32.69 -4.35
CA ALA A 216 3.41 31.40 -4.76
C ALA A 216 3.69 31.31 -6.27
N ILE A 217 2.89 31.99 -7.09
CA ILE A 217 2.98 31.97 -8.56
C ILE A 217 4.36 32.41 -9.07
N CYS A 218 5.06 33.26 -8.31
CA CYS A 218 6.35 33.81 -8.70
C CYS A 218 7.47 32.79 -8.65
N TYR A 219 7.30 31.70 -7.90
CA TYR A 219 8.35 30.71 -7.64
C TYR A 219 8.36 29.52 -8.60
N PHE A 220 7.50 29.52 -9.62
CA PHE A 220 7.49 28.48 -10.66
C PHE A 220 8.62 28.59 -11.66
N ASN A 221 9.16 29.80 -11.88
CA ASN A 221 10.19 30.07 -12.89
C ASN A 221 11.41 30.81 -12.30
N THR A 222 11.67 30.59 -11.01
CA THR A 222 12.81 31.20 -10.31
C THR A 222 13.91 30.17 -10.08
N ASP A 223 15.13 30.56 -10.41
CA ASP A 223 16.32 29.77 -10.11
C ASP A 223 16.55 29.67 -8.60
N PHE A 224 16.95 28.48 -8.14
CA PHE A 224 17.34 28.26 -6.75
C PHE A 224 18.65 29.01 -6.47
N LYS A 225 18.59 30.03 -5.61
CA LYS A 225 19.80 30.78 -5.22
C LYS A 225 20.55 30.02 -4.13
N GLU A 226 21.81 29.70 -4.41
CA GLU A 226 22.69 28.93 -3.51
C GLU A 226 23.10 29.68 -2.22
N THR A 227 22.63 30.92 -2.04
CA THR A 227 23.12 31.81 -0.97
C THR A 227 22.64 31.40 0.43
N TYR A 228 21.60 30.57 0.56
CA TYR A 228 20.97 30.28 1.85
C TYR A 228 20.83 28.78 2.14
N SER A 229 21.28 28.34 3.32
CA SER A 229 21.25 26.94 3.77
C SER A 229 19.84 26.33 3.77
N GLY A 230 18.80 27.13 4.04
CA GLY A 230 17.40 26.70 3.98
C GLY A 230 16.90 26.35 2.58
N SER A 231 17.46 26.97 1.53
CA SER A 231 17.10 26.69 0.13
C SER A 231 17.44 25.25 -0.26
N TYR A 232 18.59 24.74 0.20
CA TYR A 232 18.99 23.35 -0.02
C TYR A 232 18.04 22.35 0.67
N ALA A 233 17.61 22.65 1.90
CA ALA A 233 16.69 21.78 2.64
C ALA A 233 15.31 21.70 1.97
N GLY A 234 14.77 22.84 1.53
CA GLY A 234 13.51 22.91 0.77
C GLY A 234 13.60 22.16 -0.56
N LYS A 235 14.64 22.43 -1.36
CA LYS A 235 14.90 21.75 -2.64
C LYS A 235 15.02 20.24 -2.48
N ASN A 236 15.82 19.77 -1.51
CA ASN A 236 15.99 18.34 -1.26
C ASN A 236 14.68 17.69 -0.82
N ALA A 237 13.90 18.34 0.05
CA ALA A 237 12.60 17.83 0.48
C ALA A 237 11.61 17.72 -0.69
N MET A 238 11.58 18.70 -1.59
CA MET A 238 10.76 18.67 -2.81
C MET A 238 11.19 17.51 -3.72
N ILE A 239 12.48 17.38 -4.02
CA ILE A 239 13.00 16.31 -4.89
C ILE A 239 12.68 14.94 -4.29
N LEU A 240 12.93 14.74 -2.99
CA LEU A 240 12.60 13.49 -2.30
C LEU A 240 11.10 13.19 -2.36
N SER A 241 10.25 14.21 -2.21
CA SER A 241 8.79 14.05 -2.30
C SER A 241 8.37 13.60 -3.70
N ILE A 242 8.89 14.24 -4.77
CA ILE A 242 8.61 13.87 -6.16
C ILE A 242 9.09 12.44 -6.45
N LEU A 243 10.34 12.11 -6.08
CA LEU A 243 10.91 10.78 -6.27
C LEU A 243 10.09 9.71 -5.54
N LEU A 244 9.68 9.98 -4.31
CA LEU A 244 8.87 9.07 -3.51
C LEU A 244 7.51 8.78 -4.16
N LEU A 245 6.83 9.81 -4.70
CA LEU A 245 5.55 9.64 -5.39
C LEU A 245 5.69 8.86 -6.70
N ILE A 246 6.65 9.26 -7.54
CA ILE A 246 6.88 8.61 -8.84
C ILE A 246 7.28 7.15 -8.60
N PHE A 247 8.22 6.89 -7.71
CA PHE A 247 8.64 5.54 -7.36
C PHE A 247 7.45 4.71 -6.85
N SER A 248 6.66 5.24 -5.92
CA SER A 248 5.49 4.55 -5.37
C SER A 248 4.48 4.20 -6.46
N TYR A 249 4.14 5.15 -7.33
CA TYR A 249 3.22 4.93 -8.44
C TYR A 249 3.75 3.88 -9.42
N MET A 250 5.03 3.97 -9.81
CA MET A 250 5.65 3.02 -10.75
C MET A 250 5.62 1.59 -10.18
N VAL A 251 5.96 1.41 -8.90
CA VAL A 251 5.87 0.11 -8.22
C VAL A 251 4.44 -0.46 -8.32
N LYS A 252 3.40 0.34 -8.07
CA LYS A 252 2.00 -0.13 -8.17
C LYS A 252 1.60 -0.43 -9.61
N LEU A 253 1.98 0.42 -10.55
CA LEU A 253 1.72 0.25 -11.98
C LEU A 253 2.27 -1.09 -12.48
N PHE A 254 3.53 -1.39 -12.16
CA PHE A 254 4.17 -2.65 -12.53
C PHE A 254 3.52 -3.86 -11.83
N LYS A 255 3.16 -3.75 -10.55
CA LYS A 255 2.51 -4.84 -9.80
C LYS A 255 1.10 -5.17 -10.31
N VAL A 256 0.36 -4.18 -10.77
CA VAL A 256 -1.02 -4.34 -11.26
C VAL A 256 -1.05 -4.87 -12.71
N HIS A 257 -0.01 -4.63 -13.51
CA HIS A 257 0.07 -5.11 -14.88
C HIS A 257 0.41 -6.61 -14.99
N ARG A 258 -0.46 -7.40 -15.66
CA ARG A 258 -0.32 -8.87 -15.77
C ARG A 258 0.99 -9.30 -16.44
N GLY A 259 1.50 -8.54 -17.41
CA GLY A 259 2.73 -8.86 -18.15
C GLY A 259 4.00 -8.91 -17.29
N PHE A 260 4.08 -8.09 -16.24
CA PHE A 260 5.21 -8.11 -15.29
C PHE A 260 5.02 -9.17 -14.19
N GLY A 261 3.77 -9.56 -13.89
CA GLY A 261 3.47 -10.72 -13.05
C GLY A 261 4.02 -12.04 -13.60
N TYR A 262 3.97 -12.20 -14.92
CA TYR A 262 4.57 -13.34 -15.63
C TYR A 262 6.10 -13.39 -15.50
N HIS A 263 6.76 -12.23 -15.43
CA HIS A 263 8.19 -12.18 -15.12
C HIS A 263 8.49 -12.72 -13.72
N ARG A 264 7.65 -12.52 -12.70
CA ARG A 264 7.84 -13.17 -11.39
C ARG A 264 7.70 -14.69 -11.47
N LEU A 265 6.73 -15.21 -12.23
CA LEU A 265 6.56 -16.65 -12.48
C LEU A 265 7.80 -17.27 -13.11
N LYS A 266 8.33 -16.60 -14.15
CA LYS A 266 9.53 -17.05 -14.85
C LYS A 266 10.77 -16.89 -13.99
N THR A 267 10.92 -15.76 -13.27
CA THR A 267 12.09 -15.47 -12.42
C THR A 267 12.12 -16.30 -11.13
N SER A 268 10.98 -16.74 -10.58
CA SER A 268 10.95 -17.66 -9.42
C SER A 268 11.34 -19.09 -9.79
N SER A 269 11.00 -19.54 -11.00
CA SER A 269 11.47 -20.83 -11.54
C SER A 269 12.94 -20.75 -11.98
N VAL A 270 13.31 -19.63 -12.60
CA VAL A 270 14.68 -19.31 -12.97
C VAL A 270 15.56 -19.07 -11.74
N SER A 271 15.07 -18.53 -10.61
CA SER A 271 15.90 -18.33 -9.41
C SER A 271 16.25 -19.66 -8.76
N ALA A 272 15.34 -20.65 -8.70
CA ALA A 272 15.68 -21.99 -8.23
C ALA A 272 16.78 -22.63 -9.09
N PHE A 273 16.58 -22.59 -10.39
CA PHE A 273 17.49 -23.16 -11.38
C PHE A 273 18.81 -22.37 -11.49
N THR A 274 18.78 -21.06 -11.25
CA THR A 274 19.95 -20.17 -11.28
C THR A 274 20.72 -20.24 -9.97
N VAL A 275 20.06 -20.36 -8.81
CA VAL A 275 20.71 -20.65 -7.51
C VAL A 275 21.44 -21.98 -7.64
N GLU A 276 20.76 -23.03 -8.13
CA GLU A 276 21.37 -24.34 -8.32
C GLU A 276 22.56 -24.28 -9.31
N LYS A 277 22.41 -23.57 -10.44
CA LYS A 277 23.50 -23.38 -11.39
C LYS A 277 24.62 -22.48 -10.87
N CYS A 278 24.33 -21.48 -10.06
CA CYS A 278 25.31 -20.54 -9.51
C CYS A 278 26.10 -21.21 -8.37
N LEU A 279 25.44 -22.02 -7.54
CA LEU A 279 26.06 -22.89 -6.56
C LEU A 279 26.88 -24.00 -7.24
N LYS A 280 26.35 -24.63 -8.29
CA LYS A 280 27.10 -25.62 -9.09
C LYS A 280 28.27 -24.97 -9.83
N SER A 281 28.12 -23.78 -10.39
CA SER A 281 29.22 -23.07 -11.06
C SER A 281 30.25 -22.60 -10.06
N ALA A 282 29.86 -22.13 -8.87
CA ALA A 282 30.77 -21.77 -7.79
C ALA A 282 31.54 -22.99 -7.28
N ALA A 283 30.86 -24.14 -7.12
CA ALA A 283 31.49 -25.39 -6.71
C ALA A 283 32.40 -25.98 -7.80
N VAL A 284 32.01 -25.89 -9.08
CA VAL A 284 32.81 -26.33 -10.24
C VAL A 284 34.02 -25.42 -10.42
N PHE A 285 33.86 -24.10 -10.29
CA PHE A 285 34.94 -23.12 -10.34
C PHE A 285 35.93 -23.33 -9.19
N GLN A 286 35.46 -23.59 -7.98
CA GLN A 286 36.30 -23.97 -6.83
C GLN A 286 37.06 -25.29 -7.04
N ARG A 287 36.47 -26.26 -7.75
CA ARG A 287 37.10 -27.56 -8.05
C ARG A 287 38.09 -27.51 -9.21
N LEU A 288 37.81 -26.73 -10.27
CA LEU A 288 38.66 -26.65 -11.48
C LEU A 288 39.97 -25.91 -11.24
N ILE A 289 39.99 -24.93 -10.33
CA ILE A 289 41.10 -23.99 -10.20
C ILE A 289 42.12 -24.40 -9.12
N GLY A 290 41.87 -25.48 -8.35
CA GLY A 290 42.82 -25.92 -7.33
C GLY A 290 43.00 -24.82 -6.26
N SER A 291 41.95 -24.66 -5.44
CA SER A 291 41.77 -23.52 -4.55
C SER A 291 42.91 -23.29 -3.54
N THR A 292 43.85 -22.40 -3.90
CA THR A 292 44.92 -21.93 -3.00
C THR A 292 44.91 -20.41 -2.80
N SER A 293 44.32 -19.63 -3.72
CA SER A 293 44.31 -18.16 -3.59
C SER A 293 43.05 -17.63 -2.87
N PHE A 294 43.26 -16.71 -1.93
CA PHE A 294 42.18 -16.06 -1.16
C PHE A 294 41.21 -15.25 -2.05
N LEU A 295 41.73 -14.64 -3.12
CA LEU A 295 40.98 -13.79 -4.05
C LEU A 295 39.88 -14.54 -4.80
N GLU A 296 40.14 -15.77 -5.26
CA GLU A 296 39.16 -16.57 -6.02
C GLU A 296 38.01 -17.08 -5.13
N ARG A 297 38.32 -17.45 -3.88
CA ARG A 297 37.30 -17.80 -2.88
C ARG A 297 36.42 -16.58 -2.56
N SER A 298 37.04 -15.42 -2.39
CA SER A 298 36.33 -14.16 -2.13
C SER A 298 35.43 -13.77 -3.30
N ALA A 299 35.91 -13.86 -4.54
CA ALA A 299 35.14 -13.55 -5.74
C ALA A 299 33.91 -14.46 -5.90
N SER A 300 34.07 -15.77 -5.68
CA SER A 300 32.95 -16.73 -5.72
C SER A 300 31.89 -16.44 -4.66
N ASN A 301 32.33 -16.19 -3.41
CA ASN A 301 31.42 -15.82 -2.31
C ASN A 301 30.70 -14.49 -2.58
N MET A 302 31.38 -13.52 -3.19
CA MET A 302 30.78 -12.23 -3.56
C MET A 302 29.72 -12.38 -4.66
N MET A 303 29.91 -13.26 -5.63
CA MET A 303 28.89 -13.57 -6.64
C MET A 303 27.64 -14.21 -6.03
N VAL A 304 27.82 -15.18 -5.12
CA VAL A 304 26.71 -15.82 -4.41
C VAL A 304 25.98 -14.81 -3.52
N ALA A 305 26.71 -13.97 -2.78
CA ALA A 305 26.12 -12.91 -1.97
C ALA A 305 25.33 -11.90 -2.82
N ALA A 306 25.89 -11.47 -3.97
CA ALA A 306 25.20 -10.57 -4.88
C ALA A 306 23.90 -11.18 -5.43
N HIS A 307 23.92 -12.48 -5.74
CA HIS A 307 22.72 -13.20 -6.16
C HIS A 307 21.65 -13.22 -5.07
N PHE A 308 22.03 -13.56 -3.82
CA PHE A 308 21.09 -13.54 -2.70
C PHE A 308 20.51 -12.15 -2.43
N VAL A 309 21.35 -11.11 -2.53
CA VAL A 309 20.88 -9.72 -2.41
C VAL A 309 19.82 -9.42 -3.47
N VAL A 310 20.04 -9.80 -4.73
CA VAL A 310 19.05 -9.62 -5.80
C VAL A 310 17.75 -10.38 -5.50
N CYS A 311 17.83 -11.63 -5.04
CA CYS A 311 16.65 -12.41 -4.65
C CYS A 311 15.86 -11.74 -3.51
N ILE A 312 16.55 -11.28 -2.47
CA ILE A 312 15.95 -10.56 -1.34
C ILE A 312 15.25 -9.30 -1.84
N TRP A 313 15.89 -8.52 -2.71
CA TRP A 313 15.27 -7.32 -3.28
C TRP A 313 14.03 -7.64 -4.12
N ILE A 314 14.03 -8.73 -4.87
CA ILE A 314 12.86 -9.19 -5.63
C ILE A 314 11.73 -9.61 -4.68
N ASP A 315 12.05 -10.33 -3.61
CA ASP A 315 11.07 -10.78 -2.61
C ASP A 315 10.47 -9.59 -1.85
N ILE A 316 11.31 -8.65 -1.39
CA ILE A 316 10.87 -7.38 -0.78
C ILE A 316 10.04 -6.56 -1.75
N TYR A 317 10.48 -6.43 -3.01
CA TYR A 317 9.71 -5.73 -4.03
C TYR A 317 8.35 -6.38 -4.23
N SER A 318 8.25 -7.70 -4.23
CA SER A 318 7.00 -8.42 -4.46
C SER A 318 6.07 -8.53 -3.25
N SER A 319 6.54 -8.08 -2.07
CA SER A 319 5.84 -8.18 -0.79
C SER A 319 4.75 -7.13 -0.61
N MET A 320 3.68 -7.53 0.08
CA MET A 320 2.63 -6.62 0.54
C MET A 320 3.05 -5.88 1.83
N ALA A 321 3.80 -6.50 2.75
CA ALA A 321 4.37 -5.79 3.90
C ALA A 321 5.29 -4.64 3.49
N SER A 322 6.14 -4.85 2.49
CA SER A 322 6.99 -3.80 1.93
C SER A 322 6.16 -2.64 1.39
N ASP A 323 5.06 -2.94 0.69
CA ASP A 323 4.13 -1.91 0.22
C ASP A 323 3.53 -1.08 1.36
N ILE A 324 3.10 -1.74 2.45
CA ILE A 324 2.54 -1.10 3.63
C ILE A 324 3.58 -0.23 4.34
N PHE A 325 4.80 -0.73 4.46
CA PHE A 325 5.92 0.00 5.06
C PHE A 325 6.19 1.31 4.31
N TRP A 326 6.34 1.25 2.98
CA TRP A 326 6.58 2.45 2.17
C TRP A 326 5.42 3.44 2.20
N LEU A 327 4.17 2.96 2.19
CA LEU A 327 2.99 3.82 2.36
C LEU A 327 2.98 4.51 3.73
N THR A 328 3.36 3.80 4.79
CA THR A 328 3.45 4.36 6.15
C THR A 328 4.51 5.44 6.23
N VAL A 329 5.70 5.20 5.66
CA VAL A 329 6.78 6.19 5.57
C VAL A 329 6.32 7.43 4.79
N SER A 330 5.63 7.23 3.66
CA SER A 330 5.11 8.32 2.81
C SER A 330 4.03 9.15 3.51
N LEU A 331 3.18 8.50 4.31
CA LEU A 331 2.14 9.15 5.10
C LEU A 331 2.76 9.94 6.25
N ALA A 332 3.72 9.35 6.98
CA ALA A 332 4.45 10.02 8.05
C ALA A 332 5.21 11.25 7.53
N TRP A 333 5.85 11.15 6.36
CA TRP A 333 6.50 12.27 5.70
C TRP A 333 5.54 13.45 5.45
N GLY A 334 4.38 13.17 4.86
CA GLY A 334 3.34 14.20 4.63
C GLY A 334 2.82 14.82 5.92
N THR A 335 2.61 14.01 6.97
CA THR A 335 2.08 14.47 8.26
C THR A 335 3.07 15.39 8.98
N LEU A 336 4.36 15.05 8.97
CA LEU A 336 5.41 15.92 9.52
C LEU A 336 5.42 17.29 8.82
N ARG A 337 5.26 17.32 7.50
CA ARG A 337 5.23 18.56 6.72
C ARG A 337 4.01 19.43 7.01
N ILE A 338 2.84 18.84 7.17
CA ILE A 338 1.65 19.59 7.59
C ILE A 338 1.81 20.09 9.02
N ALA A 339 2.37 19.30 9.93
CA ALA A 339 2.61 19.74 11.31
C ALA A 339 3.55 20.95 11.37
N GLU A 340 4.64 20.94 10.58
CA GLU A 340 5.53 22.10 10.40
C GLU A 340 4.79 23.33 9.88
N LEU A 341 3.95 23.17 8.84
CA LEU A 341 3.17 24.27 8.27
C LEU A 341 2.15 24.84 9.25
N ARG A 342 1.51 23.99 10.05
CA ARG A 342 0.55 24.42 11.08
C ARG A 342 1.23 25.19 12.21
N ALA A 343 2.46 24.82 12.57
CA ALA A 343 3.25 25.61 13.51
C ALA A 343 3.57 27.00 12.95
N VAL A 344 3.98 27.09 11.68
CA VAL A 344 4.26 28.38 11.01
C VAL A 344 3.00 29.24 10.87
N LEU A 345 1.86 28.65 10.52
CA LEU A 345 0.58 29.36 10.43
C LEU A 345 0.13 29.91 11.79
N LYS A 346 0.34 29.14 12.86
CA LYS A 346 0.05 29.60 14.23
C LYS A 346 0.94 30.79 14.63
N ASP A 347 2.21 30.76 14.24
CA ASP A 347 3.11 31.90 14.45
C ASP A 347 2.64 33.13 13.67
N ALA A 348 2.24 32.96 12.40
CA ALA A 348 1.76 34.06 11.55
C ALA A 348 0.44 34.69 12.05
N SER A 349 -0.56 33.86 12.38
CA SER A 349 -1.86 34.31 12.93
C SER A 349 -1.72 35.07 14.25
N PHE A 350 -0.73 34.72 15.06
CA PHE A 350 -0.41 35.49 16.28
C PHE A 350 0.02 36.93 15.96
N PHE A 351 0.71 37.17 14.84
CA PHE A 351 1.15 38.51 14.43
C PHE A 351 0.05 39.32 13.71
N THR A 352 -0.85 38.67 12.96
CA THR A 352 -1.90 39.35 12.19
C THR A 352 -3.21 39.53 12.95
N HIS A 353 -3.40 38.84 14.08
CA HIS A 353 -4.67 38.75 14.81
C HIS A 353 -5.84 38.16 13.97
N GLU A 354 -5.55 37.54 12.83
CA GLU A 354 -6.53 36.81 12.02
C GLU A 354 -6.49 35.33 12.39
N ASP A 355 -7.63 34.77 12.82
CA ASP A 355 -7.73 33.36 13.23
C ASP A 355 -8.45 32.52 12.16
N ASP A 356 -7.74 31.52 11.62
CA ASP A 356 -8.25 30.51 10.68
C ASP A 356 -9.10 29.42 11.36
N SER A 357 -9.38 29.53 12.67
CA SER A 357 -10.15 28.54 13.43
C SER A 357 -11.65 28.48 13.10
N GLY A 358 -12.17 29.47 12.37
CA GLY A 358 -13.58 29.52 11.96
C GLY A 358 -13.96 28.35 11.06
N TRP A 359 -15.10 27.71 11.34
CA TRP A 359 -15.69 26.69 10.46
C TRP A 359 -16.36 27.35 9.26
N SER A 360 -15.89 27.03 8.06
CA SER A 360 -16.47 27.48 6.80
C SER A 360 -17.17 26.34 6.06
N PHE A 361 -17.99 26.66 5.06
CA PHE A 361 -18.67 25.66 4.24
C PHE A 361 -17.68 24.68 3.58
N GLY A 362 -16.55 25.19 3.06
CA GLY A 362 -15.52 24.38 2.42
C GLY A 362 -14.83 23.38 3.37
N GLN A 363 -14.84 23.64 4.69
CA GLN A 363 -14.33 22.71 5.71
C GLN A 363 -15.30 21.58 6.05
N ILE A 364 -16.61 21.86 6.04
CA ILE A 364 -17.64 20.90 6.46
C ILE A 364 -17.77 19.78 5.41
N LEU A 365 -17.70 20.14 4.12
CA LEU A 365 -17.89 19.20 3.03
C LEU A 365 -16.92 17.99 3.07
N PRO A 366 -15.59 18.17 3.18
CA PRO A 366 -14.65 17.05 3.31
C PRO A 366 -14.92 16.15 4.52
N VAL A 367 -15.36 16.71 5.64
CA VAL A 367 -15.70 15.94 6.85
C VAL A 367 -16.95 15.10 6.64
N LEU A 368 -17.99 15.67 6.03
CA LEU A 368 -19.22 14.96 5.71
C LEU A 368 -18.99 13.81 4.71
N LEU A 369 -18.07 13.98 3.77
CA LEU A 369 -17.73 12.92 2.80
C LEU A 369 -17.13 11.67 3.46
N ILE A 370 -16.55 11.78 4.65
CA ILE A 370 -16.07 10.61 5.43
C ILE A 370 -17.25 9.75 5.93
N ALA A 371 -18.44 10.33 6.09
CA ALA A 371 -19.61 9.59 6.57
C ALA A 371 -19.95 8.39 5.67
N GLY A 372 -19.82 8.52 4.34
CA GLY A 372 -20.11 7.44 3.40
C GLY A 372 -19.31 6.15 3.69
N PRO A 373 -17.98 6.20 3.65
CA PRO A 373 -17.12 5.08 4.05
C PRO A 373 -17.40 4.53 5.45
N ILE A 374 -17.63 5.39 6.44
CA ILE A 374 -17.93 4.96 7.82
C ILE A 374 -19.24 4.19 7.88
N LEU A 375 -20.29 4.67 7.21
CA LEU A 375 -21.59 4.00 7.19
C LEU A 375 -21.51 2.59 6.57
N ILE A 376 -20.65 2.39 5.56
CA ILE A 376 -20.38 1.07 4.97
C ILE A 376 -19.76 0.14 6.03
N LEU A 377 -18.76 0.62 6.77
CA LEU A 377 -18.11 -0.16 7.84
C LEU A 377 -19.05 -0.49 8.99
N VAL A 378 -19.83 0.49 9.47
CA VAL A 378 -20.80 0.28 10.56
C VAL A 378 -21.86 -0.73 10.14
N ARG A 379 -22.37 -0.63 8.91
CA ARG A 379 -23.36 -1.58 8.40
C ARG A 379 -22.79 -3.01 8.36
N ALA A 380 -21.58 -3.16 7.85
CA ALA A 380 -20.91 -4.46 7.79
C ALA A 380 -20.61 -5.03 9.17
N GLY A 381 -20.17 -4.20 10.13
CA GLY A 381 -19.96 -4.61 11.51
C GLY A 381 -21.26 -5.09 12.16
N ARG A 382 -22.35 -4.33 12.02
CA ARG A 382 -23.65 -4.72 12.56
C ARG A 382 -24.14 -6.05 11.98
N GLU A 383 -24.01 -6.22 10.67
CA GLU A 383 -24.39 -7.46 9.97
C GLU A 383 -23.49 -8.66 10.33
N ALA A 384 -22.25 -8.43 10.79
CA ALA A 384 -21.36 -9.49 11.26
C ALA A 384 -21.62 -9.88 12.72
N PHE A 385 -22.02 -8.94 13.58
CA PHE A 385 -22.25 -9.19 15.01
C PHE A 385 -23.71 -9.54 15.36
N VAL A 386 -24.67 -9.21 14.50
CA VAL A 386 -26.06 -9.67 14.64
C VAL A 386 -26.22 -10.91 13.77
N PRO A 387 -26.20 -12.13 14.34
CA PRO A 387 -26.48 -13.33 13.56
C PRO A 387 -27.87 -13.21 12.94
N ASP A 388 -27.95 -13.45 11.63
CA ASP A 388 -29.16 -13.40 10.82
C ASP A 388 -30.18 -14.47 11.25
N SER A 389 -30.79 -14.31 12.43
CA SER A 389 -31.93 -15.13 12.86
C SER A 389 -33.17 -14.86 12.00
N HIS A 390 -33.26 -13.72 11.33
CA HIS A 390 -34.43 -13.32 10.55
C HIS A 390 -34.30 -13.56 9.04
N ARG A 391 -33.09 -13.66 8.51
CA ARG A 391 -32.88 -13.84 7.07
C ARG A 391 -32.97 -15.31 6.66
N HIS A 392 -32.48 -16.22 7.50
CA HIS A 392 -32.71 -17.65 7.31
C HIS A 392 -34.20 -18.02 7.39
N ILE A 393 -35.01 -17.34 8.21
CA ILE A 393 -36.46 -17.58 8.24
C ILE A 393 -37.11 -17.14 6.93
N GLN A 394 -36.69 -16.01 6.35
CA GLN A 394 -37.30 -15.51 5.12
C GLN A 394 -36.83 -16.27 3.88
N GLU A 395 -35.55 -16.64 3.80
CA GLU A 395 -35.01 -17.51 2.74
C GLU A 395 -35.52 -18.95 2.90
N SER A 396 -35.67 -19.48 4.12
CA SER A 396 -36.31 -20.77 4.35
C SER A 396 -37.79 -20.75 4.02
N ILE A 397 -38.54 -19.67 4.31
CA ILE A 397 -39.96 -19.57 3.92
C ILE A 397 -40.09 -19.52 2.39
N VAL A 398 -39.18 -18.84 1.68
CA VAL A 398 -39.18 -18.77 0.21
C VAL A 398 -38.72 -20.08 -0.42
N GLU A 399 -37.70 -20.75 0.13
CA GLU A 399 -37.27 -22.08 -0.32
C GLU A 399 -38.29 -23.17 0.00
N THR A 400 -38.94 -23.15 1.17
CA THR A 400 -40.01 -24.11 1.51
C THR A 400 -41.24 -23.87 0.63
N SER A 401 -41.56 -22.62 0.28
CA SER A 401 -42.64 -22.31 -0.66
C SER A 401 -42.32 -22.76 -2.09
N ASN A 402 -41.06 -22.67 -2.53
CA ASN A 402 -40.64 -23.14 -3.86
C ASN A 402 -40.46 -24.66 -3.91
N SER A 403 -40.00 -25.29 -2.83
CA SER A 403 -39.80 -26.74 -2.72
C SER A 403 -41.15 -27.46 -2.67
N ASN A 404 -42.13 -26.96 -1.91
CA ASN A 404 -43.50 -27.51 -1.91
C ASN A 404 -44.20 -27.39 -3.28
N ALA A 405 -43.86 -26.37 -4.08
CA ALA A 405 -44.39 -26.20 -5.43
C ALA A 405 -43.73 -27.14 -6.45
N VAL A 406 -42.47 -27.55 -6.22
CA VAL A 406 -41.74 -28.50 -7.06
C VAL A 406 -42.05 -29.95 -6.66
N GLU A 407 -42.22 -30.24 -5.38
CA GLU A 407 -42.51 -31.59 -4.87
C GLU A 407 -43.93 -32.04 -5.25
N ALA A 408 -44.90 -31.11 -5.31
CA ALA A 408 -46.23 -31.37 -5.86
C ALA A 408 -46.23 -31.71 -7.36
N ALA A 409 -45.16 -31.39 -8.10
CA ALA A 409 -45.01 -31.71 -9.52
C ALA A 409 -44.24 -33.03 -9.78
N VAL A 410 -43.51 -33.54 -8.78
CA VAL A 410 -42.59 -34.69 -8.94
C VAL A 410 -43.18 -36.01 -8.40
N VAL A 411 -44.23 -35.98 -7.59
CA VAL A 411 -44.89 -37.18 -7.01
C VAL A 411 -45.70 -38.02 -8.03
N LEU A 412 -45.65 -37.70 -9.33
CA LEU A 412 -46.30 -38.50 -10.39
C LEU A 412 -45.40 -39.51 -11.10
N GLU A 413 -44.12 -39.65 -10.75
CA GLU A 413 -43.24 -40.56 -11.50
C GLU A 413 -42.34 -41.44 -10.62
N HIS A 414 -42.96 -42.54 -10.17
CA HIS A 414 -42.46 -43.92 -10.22
C HIS A 414 -41.41 -44.41 -9.21
N ASP A 415 -41.85 -45.46 -8.51
CA ASP A 415 -41.14 -46.42 -7.66
C ASP A 415 -40.05 -47.22 -8.42
N VAL A 416 -39.04 -47.73 -7.69
CA VAL A 416 -38.72 -49.18 -7.51
C VAL A 416 -37.34 -49.37 -6.82
N GLU A 417 -37.31 -50.41 -5.98
CA GLU A 417 -36.43 -50.83 -4.88
C GLU A 417 -35.08 -51.55 -5.24
N PRO A 418 -34.25 -52.01 -4.25
CA PRO A 418 -32.78 -51.99 -4.27
C PRO A 418 -32.09 -53.38 -4.23
N HIS A 419 -30.73 -53.42 -4.32
CA HIS A 419 -29.93 -54.58 -3.89
C HIS A 419 -28.48 -54.28 -3.41
N THR A 420 -28.25 -54.50 -2.11
CA THR A 420 -27.19 -55.26 -1.35
C THR A 420 -25.72 -55.48 -1.79
N ARG A 421 -24.84 -55.38 -0.76
CA ARG A 421 -23.66 -56.22 -0.30
C ARG A 421 -22.18 -55.78 -0.53
N GLU A 422 -21.57 -55.31 0.58
CA GLU A 422 -20.35 -55.76 1.33
C GLU A 422 -18.88 -55.82 0.77
N PRO A 423 -17.85 -55.78 1.66
CA PRO A 423 -16.50 -55.20 1.41
C PRO A 423 -15.29 -56.19 1.55
N GLY A 424 -14.05 -55.73 1.28
CA GLY A 424 -12.78 -56.38 1.65
C GLY A 424 -11.56 -55.44 1.56
N THR A 425 -10.83 -55.18 2.67
CA THR A 425 -9.55 -55.81 3.16
C THR A 425 -8.25 -55.27 2.51
N SER A 426 -7.47 -54.42 3.23
CA SER A 426 -6.14 -54.64 3.88
C SER A 426 -4.95 -54.84 2.90
N THR A 427 -3.76 -54.23 3.08
CA THR A 427 -2.62 -54.62 3.96
C THR A 427 -1.44 -53.66 3.63
N GLU A 428 -0.94 -52.80 4.53
CA GLU A 428 0.25 -52.89 5.41
C GLU A 428 1.68 -52.91 4.81
N ALA A 429 2.58 -52.30 5.63
CA ALA A 429 4.04 -52.44 5.78
C ALA A 429 4.99 -51.64 4.85
N ASN A 430 6.19 -51.18 5.26
CA ASN A 430 6.81 -50.71 6.52
C ASN A 430 8.32 -50.45 6.18
N ALA A 431 9.01 -49.74 7.08
CA ALA A 431 10.47 -49.83 7.38
C ALA A 431 11.48 -49.11 6.44
N LEU A 432 12.64 -48.58 6.89
CA LEU A 432 13.25 -48.26 8.20
C LEU A 432 14.68 -47.66 7.96
N HIS A 433 15.13 -46.76 8.85
CA HIS A 433 16.50 -46.40 9.31
C HIS A 433 17.70 -46.08 8.36
N SER A 434 18.39 -44.96 8.67
CA SER A 434 19.75 -44.87 9.29
C SER A 434 20.07 -43.37 9.49
N GLY A 435 20.87 -42.84 10.40
CA GLY A 435 21.90 -43.33 11.32
C GLY A 435 22.91 -42.18 11.48
N ASP A 436 23.07 -41.65 12.70
CA ASP A 436 23.90 -40.48 13.04
C ASP A 436 25.41 -40.71 12.83
N GLN A 437 26.11 -39.69 12.31
CA GLN A 437 27.54 -39.46 12.54
C GLN A 437 27.86 -37.95 12.60
N GLU A 438 28.38 -37.51 13.76
CA GLU A 438 28.91 -36.16 13.99
C GLU A 438 30.32 -35.99 13.40
N THR A 439 30.54 -34.99 12.52
CA THR A 439 31.88 -34.38 12.29
C THR A 439 31.78 -32.93 11.78
N CYS A 440 32.43 -32.01 12.51
CA CYS A 440 32.98 -30.68 12.15
C CYS A 440 32.37 -29.86 10.97
N TRP A 441 31.85 -28.67 11.29
CA TRP A 441 31.13 -27.73 10.41
C TRP A 441 31.98 -27.07 9.32
N ILE A 442 32.16 -27.73 8.17
CA ILE A 442 32.48 -27.07 6.89
C ILE A 442 31.58 -27.71 5.82
N LEU A 443 30.50 -27.01 5.47
CA LEU A 443 29.44 -27.55 4.61
C LEU A 443 29.97 -27.82 3.19
N ASN A 444 29.93 -29.10 2.80
CA ASN A 444 30.18 -29.55 1.43
C ASN A 444 29.03 -29.06 0.51
N PRO A 445 29.26 -28.75 -0.79
CA PRO A 445 28.21 -28.24 -1.68
C PRO A 445 26.98 -29.14 -1.82
N SER A 446 27.14 -30.47 -1.67
CA SER A 446 26.02 -31.42 -1.62
C SER A 446 25.21 -31.33 -0.32
N GLN A 447 25.89 -31.11 0.80
CA GLN A 447 25.27 -30.83 2.10
C GLN A 447 24.62 -29.45 2.13
N PHE A 448 24.94 -28.55 1.21
CA PHE A 448 24.28 -27.24 1.11
C PHE A 448 22.91 -27.36 0.43
N THR A 449 22.72 -28.28 -0.53
CA THR A 449 21.40 -28.64 -1.06
C THR A 449 20.60 -29.41 -0.01
N GLU A 450 21.26 -30.37 0.65
CA GLU A 450 20.89 -31.00 1.95
C GLU A 450 20.26 -30.00 2.91
N TYR A 451 21.10 -29.06 3.35
CA TYR A 451 20.76 -27.96 4.22
C TYR A 451 19.68 -27.08 3.61
N TYR A 452 19.70 -26.70 2.33
CA TYR A 452 18.63 -25.87 1.77
C TYR A 452 17.25 -26.54 1.81
N GLU A 453 17.19 -27.87 1.71
CA GLU A 453 15.95 -28.65 1.83
C GLU A 453 15.59 -29.00 3.29
N THR A 454 16.56 -29.12 4.21
CA THR A 454 16.37 -29.58 5.61
C THR A 454 16.59 -28.51 6.68
N SER A 455 17.06 -27.33 6.30
CA SER A 455 17.44 -26.24 7.20
C SER A 455 16.22 -25.67 7.91
N GLN A 456 16.26 -25.79 9.24
CA GLN A 456 15.21 -25.44 10.20
C GLN A 456 14.70 -23.98 10.12
N TRP A 457 15.32 -23.12 9.29
CA TRP A 457 14.81 -21.78 9.00
C TRP A 457 13.60 -21.79 8.05
N MET A 458 13.32 -22.91 7.36
CA MET A 458 12.17 -23.06 6.44
C MET A 458 11.36 -24.36 6.60
N CYS A 459 11.49 -25.11 7.69
CA CYS A 459 10.61 -26.25 7.96
C CYS A 459 9.25 -25.80 8.52
N TRP A 460 8.30 -25.45 7.65
CA TRP A 460 6.88 -25.40 8.01
C TRP A 460 6.00 -25.99 6.90
N ALA A 461 6.00 -27.31 6.80
CA ALA A 461 4.84 -28.10 6.40
C ALA A 461 4.94 -29.47 7.09
N PRO A 462 3.94 -29.89 7.90
CA PRO A 462 3.85 -31.28 8.31
C PRO A 462 3.48 -32.09 7.07
N VAL A 463 4.29 -33.11 6.77
CA VAL A 463 3.89 -34.19 5.89
C VAL A 463 2.78 -34.96 6.61
N VAL A 464 1.58 -34.97 6.02
CA VAL A 464 0.58 -36.03 6.20
C VAL A 464 0.25 -36.55 4.82
#